data_AF-A0A7K0Z635-F1
#
_entry.id   AF-A0A7K0Z635-F1
#
_cell.length_a   1.000
_cell.length_b   1.000
_cell.length_c   1.000
_cell.angle_alpha   90.00
_cell.angle_beta   90.00
_cell.angle_gamma   90.00
#
_symmetry.space_group_name_H-M   'P 1'
#
loop_
_entity.id
_entity.type
_entity.pdbx_description
1 polymer ?
#
loop_
_entity_poly.entity_id
_entity_poly.type
_entity_poly.pdbx_seq_one_letter_code
_entity_poly.pdbx_strand_id
1 'polypeptide(L)'
;MSRSLNKVMGFLGLVDTEEDQQAIEPARTREVSARPTNRRVSEQTGVTLLGSRTHAIEPHDQQVDDERPSYSIITLQPRSYSEARKVGEHYREGNPVIINLDDMEEGERKRLVDFASGLVFGLHG
;
A
#
# COMPACT_ATOMS: atom_id res chain seq x y z
N MET A 1 -57.86 -3.45 37.49
CA MET A 1 -57.35 -4.12 36.27
C MET A 1 -56.74 -3.08 35.32
N SER A 2 -55.55 -2.54 35.62
CA SER A 2 -54.92 -1.48 34.78
C SER A 2 -53.38 -1.52 34.76
N ARG A 3 -52.74 -2.56 35.29
CA ARG A 3 -51.26 -2.65 35.35
C ARG A 3 -50.60 -3.07 34.04
N SER A 4 -51.37 -3.69 33.15
CA SER A 4 -50.90 -4.16 31.84
C SER A 4 -50.77 -3.02 30.83
N LEU A 5 -51.62 -1.99 30.94
CA LEU A 5 -51.66 -0.87 30.00
C LEU A 5 -50.45 0.07 30.17
N ASN A 6 -50.02 0.31 31.41
CA ASN A 6 -48.84 1.15 31.68
C ASN A 6 -47.53 0.52 31.18
N LYS A 7 -47.47 -0.82 31.05
CA LYS A 7 -46.26 -1.54 30.63
C LYS A 7 -46.04 -1.48 29.11
N VAL A 8 -47.12 -1.55 28.31
CA VAL A 8 -47.03 -1.32 26.85
C VAL A 8 -46.82 0.15 26.52
N MET A 9 -47.33 1.08 27.34
CA MET A 9 -47.07 2.51 27.16
C MET A 9 -45.60 2.89 27.47
N GLY A 10 -44.97 2.24 28.46
CA GLY A 10 -43.53 2.36 28.72
C GLY A 10 -42.65 1.76 27.62
N PHE A 11 -43.06 0.63 27.01
CA PHE A 11 -42.31 0.03 25.89
C PHE A 11 -42.42 0.85 24.59
N LEU A 12 -43.54 1.54 24.38
CA LEU A 12 -43.74 2.41 23.21
C LEU A 12 -43.13 3.81 23.37
N GLY A 13 -42.40 4.07 24.47
CA GLY A 13 -41.71 5.34 24.72
C GLY A 13 -42.64 6.53 24.95
N LEU A 14 -43.88 6.29 25.42
CA LEU A 14 -44.89 7.35 25.64
C LEU A 14 -44.94 7.85 27.09
N VAL A 15 -44.11 7.32 27.98
CA VAL A 15 -43.95 7.80 29.36
C VAL A 15 -42.47 7.73 29.75
N ASP A 16 -41.92 8.89 30.10
CA ASP A 16 -40.60 9.02 30.71
C ASP A 16 -40.72 8.48 32.15
N THR A 17 -40.11 7.33 32.43
CA THR A 17 -39.91 6.88 33.82
C THR A 17 -38.49 7.26 34.20
N GLU A 18 -38.40 8.45 34.77
CA GLU A 18 -37.21 9.11 35.26
C GLU A 18 -36.78 8.52 36.60
N GLU A 19 -35.93 7.48 36.60
CA GLU A 19 -35.13 7.06 37.76
C GLU A 19 -33.80 6.41 37.30
N ASP A 20 -32.76 7.22 37.17
CA ASP A 20 -31.49 7.14 37.94
C ASP A 20 -30.30 7.76 37.18
N GLN A 21 -29.85 8.93 37.69
CA GLN A 21 -28.57 9.54 37.38
C GLN A 21 -27.54 9.09 38.42
N GLN A 22 -26.46 8.42 38.00
CA GLN A 22 -25.13 8.62 38.59
C GLN A 22 -23.98 8.06 37.73
N ALA A 23 -23.38 8.99 36.99
CA ALA A 23 -22.00 9.12 36.55
C ALA A 23 -21.08 7.88 36.41
N ILE A 24 -20.80 7.52 35.15
CA ILE A 24 -19.49 7.03 34.71
C ILE A 24 -19.18 7.68 33.35
N GLU A 25 -18.23 8.61 33.30
CA GLU A 25 -17.47 8.94 32.07
C GLU A 25 -16.16 8.14 32.12
N PRO A 26 -15.76 7.46 31.02
CA PRO A 26 -14.97 8.19 30.03
C PRO A 26 -15.19 7.81 28.55
N ALA A 27 -14.84 8.79 27.71
CA ALA A 27 -14.39 8.69 26.32
C ALA A 27 -15.38 8.18 25.26
N ARG A 28 -15.87 9.16 24.49
CA ARG A 28 -16.61 9.03 23.22
C ARG A 28 -15.98 7.99 22.29
N THR A 29 -16.67 6.88 22.08
CA THR A 29 -16.47 6.05 20.89
C THR A 29 -17.38 6.59 19.80
N ARG A 30 -16.79 7.24 18.79
CA ARG A 30 -17.49 7.57 17.54
C ARG A 30 -17.74 6.26 16.80
N GLU A 31 -19.00 5.85 16.73
CA GLU A 31 -19.44 4.76 15.85
C GLU A 31 -19.27 5.19 14.38
N VAL A 32 -18.28 4.61 13.71
CA VAL A 32 -18.12 4.73 12.27
C VAL A 32 -19.11 3.75 11.62
N SER A 33 -20.15 4.30 11.01
CA SER A 33 -21.11 3.58 10.19
C SER A 33 -20.36 2.77 9.12
N ALA A 34 -20.40 1.43 9.25
CA ALA A 34 -19.85 0.51 8.27
C ALA A 34 -20.68 0.57 6.98
N ARG A 35 -20.16 1.26 5.97
CA ARG A 35 -20.64 1.13 4.59
C ARG A 35 -20.13 -0.21 4.04
N PRO A 36 -20.98 -1.04 3.41
CA PRO A 36 -20.52 -2.27 2.77
C PRO A 36 -19.72 -1.89 1.52
N THR A 37 -18.39 -1.98 1.61
CA THR A 37 -17.53 -1.90 0.43
C THR A 37 -17.51 -3.25 -0.25
N ASN A 38 -18.08 -3.29 -1.45
CA ASN A 38 -18.07 -4.42 -2.35
C ASN A 38 -16.62 -4.76 -2.70
N ARG A 39 -16.04 -5.73 -1.97
CA ARG A 39 -14.69 -6.23 -2.18
C ARG A 39 -14.66 -7.05 -3.47
N ARG A 40 -14.45 -6.37 -4.60
CA ARG A 40 -13.92 -7.05 -5.79
C ARG A 40 -12.46 -7.38 -5.50
N VAL A 41 -12.21 -8.65 -5.25
CA VAL A 41 -10.88 -9.26 -5.28
C VAL A 41 -10.36 -9.07 -6.71
N SER A 42 -9.48 -8.10 -6.91
CA SER A 42 -8.68 -8.01 -8.13
C SER A 42 -7.35 -8.67 -7.83
N GLU A 43 -7.30 -9.99 -8.01
CA GLU A 43 -6.07 -10.72 -8.27
C GLU A 43 -5.52 -10.22 -9.61
N GLN A 44 -4.66 -9.21 -9.55
CA GLN A 44 -3.80 -8.84 -10.67
C GLN A 44 -2.40 -8.63 -10.13
N THR A 45 -1.74 -9.73 -9.78
CA THR A 45 -0.28 -9.84 -9.86
C THR A 45 0.11 -9.77 -11.33
N GLY A 46 0.05 -8.55 -11.88
CA GLY A 46 0.51 -8.23 -13.22
C GLY A 46 2.03 -8.15 -13.23
N VAL A 47 2.70 -9.29 -13.45
CA VAL A 47 4.11 -9.30 -13.84
C VAL A 47 4.15 -9.01 -15.34
N THR A 48 4.75 -7.90 -15.74
CA THR A 48 5.00 -7.61 -17.15
C THR A 48 6.00 -8.63 -17.68
N LEU A 49 5.56 -9.41 -18.66
CA LEU A 49 6.34 -10.41 -19.36
C LEU A 49 7.67 -9.83 -19.86
N LEU A 50 8.75 -10.46 -19.44
CA LEU A 50 10.08 -10.34 -20.02
C LEU A 50 9.96 -10.63 -21.52
N GLY A 51 10.18 -9.61 -22.35
CA GLY A 51 10.29 -9.72 -23.80
C GLY A 51 11.51 -10.57 -24.18
N SER A 52 11.40 -11.88 -23.99
CA SER A 52 12.34 -12.86 -24.51
C SER A 52 12.00 -13.06 -25.98
N ARG A 53 12.51 -12.17 -26.83
CA ARG A 53 12.65 -12.53 -28.25
C ARG A 53 13.54 -13.77 -28.28
N THR A 54 12.97 -14.88 -28.72
CA THR A 54 13.75 -16.01 -29.19
C THR A 54 14.73 -15.47 -30.23
N HIS A 55 16.01 -15.43 -29.90
CA HIS A 55 17.07 -15.23 -30.89
C HIS A 55 17.04 -16.45 -31.82
N ALA A 56 16.24 -16.38 -32.88
CA ALA A 56 16.58 -17.07 -34.11
C ALA A 56 17.85 -16.36 -34.62
N ILE A 57 18.97 -17.07 -34.57
CA ILE A 57 20.26 -16.58 -35.05
C ILE A 57 20.17 -16.54 -36.58
N GLU A 58 19.75 -15.41 -37.13
CA GLU A 58 20.08 -15.03 -38.50
C GLU A 58 21.16 -13.94 -38.43
N PRO A 59 22.29 -14.10 -39.14
CA PRO A 59 23.34 -13.10 -39.16
C PRO A 59 22.90 -11.98 -40.11
N HIS A 60 22.18 -11.00 -39.58
CA HIS A 60 21.98 -9.75 -40.26
C HIS A 60 22.92 -8.70 -39.68
N ASP A 61 23.99 -8.44 -40.43
CA ASP A 61 24.88 -7.31 -40.29
C ASP A 61 24.08 -6.02 -40.57
N GLN A 62 23.44 -5.51 -39.52
CA GLN A 62 22.85 -4.18 -39.53
C GLN A 62 23.46 -3.41 -38.37
N GLN A 63 24.42 -2.57 -38.73
CA GLN A 63 24.85 -1.43 -37.94
C GLN A 63 23.67 -0.47 -37.81
N VAL A 64 22.77 -0.76 -36.88
CA VAL A 64 21.81 0.20 -36.36
C VAL A 64 22.54 1.01 -35.31
N ASP A 65 22.69 2.30 -35.59
CA ASP A 65 23.04 3.32 -34.62
C ASP A 65 21.89 3.34 -33.58
N ASP A 66 21.98 2.44 -32.59
CA ASP A 66 21.04 2.37 -31.49
C ASP A 66 21.32 3.58 -30.58
N GLU A 67 20.73 4.74 -30.90
CA GLU A 67 20.50 5.86 -29.96
C GLU A 67 19.54 5.44 -28.81
N ARG A 68 19.65 4.20 -28.33
CA ARG A 68 18.98 3.79 -27.10
C ARG A 68 19.75 4.44 -25.96
N PRO A 69 19.07 5.15 -25.05
CA PRO A 69 19.74 5.66 -23.86
C PRO A 69 20.45 4.49 -23.16
N SER A 70 21.78 4.58 -23.06
CA SER A 70 22.59 3.57 -22.42
C SER A 70 22.30 3.59 -20.93
N TYR A 71 21.48 2.64 -20.46
CA TYR A 71 21.26 2.46 -19.02
C TYR A 71 22.11 1.29 -18.51
N SER A 72 22.58 1.41 -17.27
CA SER A 72 23.23 0.32 -16.55
C SER A 72 22.27 -0.21 -15.48
N ILE A 73 22.12 -1.52 -15.38
CA ILE A 73 21.38 -2.12 -14.27
C ILE A 73 22.28 -2.08 -13.04
N ILE A 74 21.84 -1.41 -11.99
CA ILE A 74 22.59 -1.27 -10.73
C ILE A 74 22.00 -2.23 -9.71
N THR A 75 22.84 -3.01 -9.04
CA THR A 75 22.42 -3.88 -7.93
C THR A 75 23.02 -3.38 -6.62
N LEU A 76 22.18 -3.24 -5.60
CA LEU A 76 22.57 -2.78 -4.26
C LEU A 76 22.13 -3.81 -3.20
N GLN A 77 22.95 -3.94 -2.16
CA GLN A 77 22.69 -4.76 -0.96
C GLN A 77 22.75 -3.85 0.29
N PRO A 78 21.72 -3.03 0.55
CA PRO A 78 21.73 -2.14 1.70
C PRO A 78 21.74 -2.91 3.02
N ARG A 79 22.45 -2.37 4.01
CA ARG A 79 22.49 -2.88 5.39
C ARG A 79 21.85 -1.91 6.39
N SER A 80 21.57 -0.67 5.97
CA SER A 80 20.82 0.28 6.78
C SER A 80 20.02 1.25 5.91
N TYR A 81 19.04 1.95 6.52
CA TYR A 81 18.22 2.92 5.79
C TYR A 81 19.02 4.11 5.21
N SER A 82 20.22 4.39 5.73
CA SER A 82 21.06 5.50 5.25
C SER A 82 21.44 5.37 3.76
N GLU A 83 21.47 4.13 3.25
CA GLU A 83 21.81 3.81 1.86
C GLU A 83 20.66 4.07 0.87
N ALA A 84 19.45 4.38 1.36
CA ALA A 84 18.30 4.78 0.53
C ALA A 84 18.65 5.93 -0.43
N ARG A 85 19.51 6.85 0.02
CA ARG A 85 20.00 7.95 -0.82
C ARG A 85 20.66 7.44 -2.11
N LYS A 86 21.51 6.42 -2.02
CA LYS A 86 22.24 5.87 -3.16
C LYS A 86 21.30 5.19 -4.17
N VAL A 87 20.26 4.52 -3.67
CA VAL A 87 19.17 3.98 -4.51
C VAL A 87 18.54 5.10 -5.32
N GLY A 88 18.15 6.20 -4.67
CA GLY A 88 17.51 7.33 -5.34
C GLY A 88 18.41 8.07 -6.32
N GLU A 89 19.70 8.19 -6.03
CA GLU A 89 20.68 8.80 -6.93
C GLU A 89 20.78 8.04 -8.25
N HIS A 90 21.03 6.72 -8.20
CA HIS A 90 21.09 5.88 -9.40
C HIS A 90 19.76 5.85 -10.15
N TYR A 91 18.64 5.77 -9.43
CA TYR A 91 17.32 5.72 -10.05
C TYR A 91 17.01 7.00 -10.82
N ARG A 92 17.35 8.17 -10.24
CA ARG A 92 17.15 9.47 -10.88
C ARG A 92 18.04 9.68 -12.10
N GLU A 93 19.16 8.98 -12.20
CA GLU A 93 20.03 8.98 -13.39
C GLU A 93 19.46 8.14 -14.55
N GLY A 94 18.30 7.48 -14.36
CA GLY A 94 17.68 6.62 -15.36
C GLY A 94 18.20 5.18 -15.35
N ASN A 95 18.98 4.81 -14.33
CA ASN A 95 19.49 3.45 -14.16
C ASN A 95 18.48 2.62 -13.35
N PRO A 96 17.98 1.48 -13.88
CA PRO A 96 17.18 0.54 -13.09
C PRO A 96 17.99 0.02 -11.90
N VAL A 97 17.36 -0.02 -10.72
CA VAL A 97 18.01 -0.46 -9.47
C VAL A 97 17.35 -1.73 -8.95
N ILE A 98 18.15 -2.79 -8.78
CA ILE A 98 17.79 -4.01 -8.06
C ILE A 98 18.29 -3.86 -6.62
N ILE A 99 17.40 -4.07 -5.65
CA ILE A 99 17.70 -3.91 -4.23
C ILE A 99 17.46 -5.25 -3.54
N ASN A 100 18.51 -5.82 -2.94
CA ASN A 100 18.36 -6.98 -2.07
C ASN A 100 18.32 -6.53 -0.60
N LEU A 101 17.32 -7.03 0.12
CA LEU A 101 16.89 -6.61 1.45
C LEU A 101 17.17 -7.64 2.55
N ASP A 102 17.86 -8.73 2.22
CA ASP A 102 18.07 -9.87 3.12
C ASP A 102 18.83 -9.46 4.39
N ASP A 103 19.81 -8.56 4.25
CA ASP A 103 20.68 -8.08 5.35
C ASP A 103 20.07 -6.92 6.17
N MET A 104 18.83 -6.52 5.89
CA MET A 104 18.16 -5.41 6.60
C MET A 104 17.23 -5.89 7.70
N GLU A 105 17.10 -5.09 8.77
CA GLU A 105 16.05 -5.26 9.77
C GLU A 105 14.66 -5.01 9.16
N GLU A 106 13.63 -5.74 9.61
CA GLU A 106 12.27 -5.67 9.06
C GLU A 106 11.67 -4.26 9.06
N GLY A 107 11.95 -3.46 10.10
CA GLY A 107 11.49 -2.07 10.17
C GLY A 107 12.13 -1.17 9.12
N GLU A 108 13.45 -1.25 8.97
CA GLU A 108 14.18 -0.48 7.95
C GLU A 108 13.88 -0.96 6.53
N ARG A 109 13.70 -2.27 6.35
CA ARG A 109 13.32 -2.90 5.09
C ARG A 109 12.03 -2.30 4.53
N LYS A 110 10.97 -2.24 5.36
CA LYS A 110 9.69 -1.63 4.97
C LYS A 110 9.84 -0.17 4.59
N ARG A 111 10.59 0.59 5.40
CA ARG A 111 10.87 2.00 5.11
C ARG A 111 11.61 2.19 3.80
N LEU A 112 12.55 1.30 3.45
CA LEU A 112 13.26 1.36 2.17
C LEU A 112 12.32 1.05 0.98
N VAL A 113 11.39 0.11 1.14
CA VAL A 113 10.35 -0.17 0.14
C VAL A 113 9.42 1.04 -0.04
N ASP A 114 8.96 1.67 1.05
CA ASP A 114 8.14 2.89 0.99
C ASP A 114 8.89 4.03 0.28
N PHE A 115 10.17 4.20 0.60
CA PHE A 115 11.04 5.16 -0.08
C PHE A 115 11.13 4.87 -1.59
N ALA A 116 11.35 3.62 -1.99
CA ALA A 116 11.39 3.22 -3.39
C ALA A 116 10.06 3.46 -4.11
N SER A 117 8.92 3.19 -3.44
CA SER A 117 7.59 3.49 -3.98
C SER A 117 7.41 4.99 -4.24
N GLY A 118 7.97 5.84 -3.37
CA GLY A 118 7.95 7.29 -3.54
C GLY A 118 8.80 7.76 -4.73
N LEU A 119 9.96 7.14 -4.96
CA LEU A 119 10.78 7.41 -6.14
C LEU A 119 10.05 7.04 -7.42
N VAL A 120 9.45 5.85 -7.44
CA VAL A 120 8.73 5.32 -8.61
C VAL A 120 7.56 6.23 -8.97
N PHE A 121 6.75 6.58 -7.96
CA PHE A 121 5.62 7.47 -8.12
C PHE A 121 6.05 8.88 -8.56
N GLY A 122 7.12 9.42 -7.96
CA GLY A 122 7.59 10.78 -8.20
C GLY A 122 8.30 10.99 -9.54
N LEU A 123 8.86 9.93 -10.13
CA LEU A 123 9.65 10.00 -11.37
C LEU A 123 8.98 9.34 -12.58
N HIS A 124 7.70 8.96 -12.47
CA HIS A 124 6.93 8.32 -13.53
C HIS A 124 7.55 7.02 -14.06
N GLY A 125 8.09 6.19 -13.17
CA GLY A 125 8.61 4.87 -13.52
C GLY A 125 8.52 3.93 -12.34
#